data_AF-A0A956GHT0-F1
#
_entry.id   AF-A0A956GHT0-F1
#
_cell.length_a   1.000
_cell.length_b   1.000
_cell.length_c   1.000
_cell.angle_alpha   90.00
_cell.angle_beta   90.00
_cell.angle_gamma   90.00
#
_symmetry.space_group_name_H-M   'P 1'
#
loop_
_entity.id
_entity.type
_entity.pdbx_description
1 polymer ?
#
loop_
_entity_poly.entity_id
_entity_poly.type
_entity_poly.pdbx_seq_one_letter_code
_entity_poly.pdbx_strand_id
1 'polypeptide(L)'
;AAIGAALARGRYVLSTGPLLVMRALGKGPGELARVPRRGRRRGRATVKVDVTLHGAGWLRLDKLQLYVNGEPHGKPRPMVGASSGERMKVSYTLSLRRDAVVNAVVIGESLPTEAAAEALPPFAVTAPLVLDVDRNGRFDPPRVARGRRRTAKGKPRVKAKAKSKSKSKLKSKVKSKLKSKVKSKVKSKVKSKVTVKSK
;
A
#
# COMPACT_ATOMS: atom_id res chain seq x y z
N ALA A 1 -0.71 -24.03 17.82
CA ALA A 1 0.59 -23.32 17.74
C ALA A 1 1.04 -22.97 16.30
N ALA A 2 0.78 -23.80 15.28
CA ALA A 2 1.30 -23.60 13.92
C ALA A 2 0.89 -22.27 13.25
N ILE A 3 -0.36 -21.83 13.40
CA ILE A 3 -0.86 -20.58 12.82
C ILE A 3 -0.11 -19.36 13.37
N GLY A 4 0.05 -19.27 14.70
CA GLY A 4 0.79 -18.18 15.34
C GLY A 4 2.24 -18.10 14.87
N ALA A 5 2.89 -19.26 14.71
CA ALA A 5 4.26 -19.33 14.17
C ALA A 5 4.34 -18.89 12.69
N ALA A 6 3.31 -19.12 11.89
CA ALA A 6 3.26 -18.64 10.51
C ALA A 6 3.09 -17.11 10.45
N LEU A 7 2.18 -16.57 11.25
CA LEU A 7 1.96 -15.13 11.35
C LEU A 7 3.18 -14.38 11.88
N ALA A 8 3.84 -14.91 12.91
CA ALA A 8 5.08 -14.35 13.45
C ALA A 8 6.23 -14.32 12.41
N ARG A 9 6.21 -15.22 11.43
CA ARG A 9 7.16 -15.25 10.31
C ARG A 9 6.68 -14.43 9.10
N GLY A 10 5.61 -13.65 9.24
CA GLY A 10 5.06 -12.86 8.14
C GLY A 10 4.50 -13.69 6.99
N ARG A 11 4.16 -14.97 7.23
CA ARG A 11 3.56 -15.85 6.23
C ARG A 11 2.04 -15.70 6.26
N TYR A 12 1.53 -14.71 5.54
CA TYR A 12 0.10 -14.47 5.41
C TYR A 12 -0.28 -14.02 3.99
N VAL A 13 -1.55 -14.18 3.67
CA VAL A 13 -2.19 -13.64 2.47
C VAL A 13 -3.48 -13.00 2.94
N LEU A 14 -3.73 -11.76 2.51
CA LEU A 14 -5.03 -11.12 2.70
C LEU A 14 -5.84 -11.35 1.44
N SER A 15 -7.07 -11.86 1.56
CA SER A 15 -7.90 -12.20 0.41
C SER A 15 -9.40 -12.16 0.72
N THR A 16 -10.21 -11.82 -0.29
CA THR A 16 -11.68 -11.96 -0.30
C THR A 16 -12.15 -13.07 -1.26
N GLY A 17 -11.32 -14.09 -1.49
CA GLY A 17 -11.66 -15.23 -2.34
C GLY A 17 -10.45 -15.86 -3.03
N PRO A 18 -9.72 -15.14 -3.91
CA PRO A 18 -8.59 -15.69 -4.63
C PRO A 18 -7.39 -15.98 -3.72
N LEU A 19 -6.71 -17.10 -3.91
CA LEU A 19 -5.46 -17.40 -3.20
C LEU A 19 -4.26 -17.14 -4.11
N LEU A 20 -3.35 -16.27 -3.66
CA LEU A 20 -2.09 -16.00 -4.35
C LEU A 20 -0.95 -16.76 -3.69
N VAL A 21 -0.18 -17.48 -4.50
CA VAL A 21 1.10 -18.09 -4.12
C VAL A 21 2.20 -17.41 -4.93
N MET A 22 3.18 -16.84 -4.24
CA MET A 22 4.32 -16.18 -4.87
C MET A 22 5.60 -16.90 -4.43
N ARG A 23 6.50 -17.18 -5.36
CA ARG A 23 7.80 -17.79 -5.06
C ARG A 23 8.92 -17.14 -5.86
N ALA A 24 10.09 -17.02 -5.25
CA ALA A 24 11.32 -16.74 -5.97
C ALA A 24 12.46 -17.51 -5.30
N LEU A 25 13.34 -18.12 -6.10
CA LEU A 25 14.49 -18.86 -5.58
C LEU A 25 14.10 -19.94 -4.53
N GLY A 26 12.93 -20.57 -4.72
CA GLY A 26 12.37 -21.58 -3.80
C GLY A 26 11.75 -21.02 -2.51
N LYS A 27 11.83 -19.70 -2.27
CA LYS A 27 11.31 -19.02 -1.08
C LYS A 27 9.97 -18.36 -1.33
N GLY A 28 9.15 -18.27 -0.28
CA GLY A 28 7.81 -17.68 -0.32
C GLY A 28 7.67 -16.38 0.49
N PRO A 29 6.48 -15.79 0.56
CA PRO A 29 6.19 -14.61 1.38
C PRO A 29 6.63 -14.79 2.84
N GLY A 30 7.14 -13.73 3.46
CA GLY A 30 7.67 -13.77 4.83
C GLY A 30 9.08 -14.33 4.94
N GLU A 31 9.68 -14.83 3.84
CA GLU A 31 11.03 -15.38 3.84
C GLU A 31 12.03 -14.45 3.14
N LEU A 32 13.29 -14.55 3.57
CA LEU A 32 14.43 -13.91 2.91
C LEU A 32 14.99 -14.84 1.83
N ALA A 33 14.89 -14.42 0.57
CA ALA A 33 15.44 -15.12 -0.58
C ALA A 33 16.78 -14.51 -0.99
N ARG A 34 17.86 -15.24 -0.73
CA ARG A 34 19.21 -14.80 -1.07
C ARG A 34 19.52 -15.08 -2.53
N VAL A 35 19.86 -14.04 -3.28
CA VAL A 35 20.23 -14.17 -4.69
C VAL A 35 21.57 -14.91 -4.84
N PRO A 36 21.67 -15.93 -5.72
CA PRO A 36 22.93 -16.62 -5.96
C PRO A 36 23.94 -15.71 -6.67
N ARG A 37 25.25 -15.85 -6.36
CA ARG A 37 26.33 -15.09 -7.00
C ARG A 37 26.31 -15.19 -8.52
N ARG A 38 26.03 -16.39 -9.06
CA ARG A 38 25.93 -16.64 -10.52
C ARG A 38 24.81 -15.84 -11.18
N GLY A 39 23.77 -15.45 -10.43
CA GLY A 39 22.66 -14.62 -10.91
C GLY A 39 22.97 -13.13 -10.97
N ARG A 40 24.19 -12.70 -10.58
CA ARG A 40 24.63 -11.30 -10.63
C ARG A 40 25.61 -11.07 -11.79
N ARG A 41 25.33 -10.06 -12.62
CA ARG A 41 26.26 -9.53 -13.63
C ARG A 41 26.28 -8.01 -13.57
N ARG A 42 27.48 -7.41 -13.57
CA ARG A 42 27.68 -5.94 -13.57
C ARG A 42 26.86 -5.21 -12.49
N GLY A 43 26.82 -5.76 -11.28
CA GLY A 43 26.08 -5.18 -10.15
C GLY A 43 24.55 -5.25 -10.26
N ARG A 44 24.01 -6.05 -11.19
CA ARG A 44 22.58 -6.37 -11.29
C ARG A 44 22.34 -7.85 -11.08
N ALA A 45 21.32 -8.18 -10.30
CA ALA A 45 20.75 -9.50 -10.16
C ALA A 45 19.56 -9.66 -11.11
N THR A 46 19.45 -10.82 -11.75
CA THR A 46 18.22 -11.23 -12.45
C THR A 46 17.51 -12.30 -11.63
N VAL A 47 16.28 -12.03 -11.23
CA VAL A 47 15.49 -12.93 -10.37
C VAL A 47 14.16 -13.25 -11.05
N LYS A 48 13.84 -14.53 -11.18
CA LYS A 48 12.53 -14.99 -11.64
C LYS A 48 11.60 -15.10 -10.43
N VAL A 49 10.44 -14.45 -10.50
CA VAL A 49 9.37 -14.51 -9.50
C VAL A 49 8.18 -15.21 -10.14
N ASP A 50 7.83 -16.37 -9.62
CA ASP A 50 6.67 -17.15 -10.06
C ASP A 50 5.48 -16.79 -9.19
N VAL A 51 4.36 -16.47 -9.82
CA VAL A 51 3.08 -16.20 -9.17
C VAL A 51 2.05 -17.17 -9.70
N THR A 52 1.48 -17.96 -8.80
CA THR A 52 0.36 -18.85 -9.06
C THR A 52 -0.88 -18.28 -8.38
N LEU A 53 -1.97 -18.23 -9.12
CA LEU A 53 -3.26 -17.77 -8.65
C LEU A 53 -4.24 -18.94 -8.65
N HIS A 54 -4.81 -19.20 -7.49
CA HIS A 54 -5.92 -20.12 -7.30
C HIS A 54 -7.19 -19.33 -7.00
N GLY A 55 -8.33 -19.86 -7.42
CA GLY A 55 -9.62 -19.26 -7.14
C GLY A 55 -10.73 -20.01 -7.83
N ALA A 56 -11.95 -19.84 -7.33
CA ALA A 56 -13.10 -20.48 -7.95
C ALA A 56 -13.33 -19.95 -9.38
N GLY A 57 -13.77 -20.83 -10.28
CA GLY A 57 -14.01 -20.51 -11.70
C GLY A 57 -15.07 -19.42 -11.95
N TRP A 58 -15.92 -19.14 -10.97
CA TRP A 58 -16.94 -18.09 -11.03
C TRP A 58 -16.44 -16.70 -10.61
N LEU A 59 -15.26 -16.60 -9.98
CA LEU A 59 -14.71 -15.28 -9.62
C LEU A 59 -14.32 -14.54 -10.91
N ARG A 60 -14.64 -13.26 -11.02
CA ARG A 60 -14.09 -12.41 -12.09
C ARG A 60 -12.87 -11.70 -11.52
N LEU A 61 -11.72 -11.88 -12.17
CA LEU A 61 -10.45 -11.26 -11.79
C LEU A 61 -9.98 -10.49 -13.01
N ASP A 62 -9.45 -9.28 -12.82
CA ASP A 62 -9.17 -8.40 -13.97
C ASP A 62 -7.68 -8.34 -14.22
N LYS A 63 -6.90 -8.11 -13.16
CA LYS A 63 -5.47 -7.84 -13.28
C LYS A 63 -4.67 -8.38 -12.12
N LEU A 64 -3.54 -8.97 -12.49
CA LEU A 64 -2.43 -9.28 -11.59
C LEU A 64 -1.35 -8.21 -11.75
N GLN A 65 -0.94 -7.58 -10.66
CA GLN A 65 0.12 -6.59 -10.62
C GLN A 65 1.18 -6.99 -9.60
N LEU A 66 2.44 -6.98 -10.03
CA LEU A 66 3.59 -7.11 -9.13
C LEU A 66 4.03 -5.73 -8.65
N TYR A 67 4.36 -5.59 -7.38
CA TYR A 67 4.95 -4.40 -6.80
C TYR A 67 6.36 -4.72 -6.31
N VAL A 68 7.31 -3.84 -6.59
CA VAL A 68 8.70 -3.93 -6.15
C VAL A 68 9.04 -2.67 -5.37
N ASN A 69 9.37 -2.83 -4.08
CA ASN A 69 9.62 -1.72 -3.16
C ASN A 69 8.47 -0.71 -3.08
N GLY A 70 7.23 -1.20 -3.17
CA GLY A 70 6.01 -0.39 -3.13
C GLY A 70 5.64 0.27 -4.46
N GLU A 71 6.45 0.11 -5.52
CA GLU A 71 6.16 0.66 -6.85
C GLU A 71 5.66 -0.43 -7.80
N PRO A 72 4.68 -0.14 -8.68
CA PRO A 72 4.21 -1.11 -9.65
C PRO A 72 5.33 -1.49 -10.63
N HIS A 73 5.57 -2.79 -10.77
CA HIS A 73 6.57 -3.32 -11.69
C HIS A 73 5.94 -3.80 -13.00
N GLY A 74 6.29 -3.14 -14.10
CA GLY A 74 5.75 -3.47 -15.43
C GLY A 74 4.26 -3.13 -15.56
N LYS A 75 3.67 -3.54 -16.69
CA LYS A 75 2.22 -3.39 -16.92
C LYS A 75 1.45 -4.47 -16.15
N PRO A 76 0.24 -4.17 -15.63
CA PRO A 76 -0.63 -5.19 -15.07
C PRO A 76 -0.89 -6.29 -16.11
N ARG A 77 -0.89 -7.55 -15.67
CA ARG A 77 -1.23 -8.68 -16.52
C ARG A 77 -2.75 -8.88 -16.50
N PRO A 78 -3.44 -8.77 -17.65
CA PRO A 78 -4.86 -9.03 -17.70
C PRO A 78 -5.11 -10.51 -17.40
N MET A 79 -6.15 -10.76 -16.63
CA MET A 79 -6.61 -12.08 -16.26
C MET A 79 -7.67 -12.51 -17.27
N VAL A 80 -7.28 -13.20 -18.33
CA VAL A 80 -8.23 -13.71 -19.34
C VAL A 80 -8.43 -15.19 -19.12
N GLY A 81 -9.67 -15.59 -18.81
CA GLY A 81 -10.14 -16.98 -18.87
C GLY A 81 -9.49 -17.94 -17.87
N ALA A 82 -10.24 -18.32 -16.83
CA ALA A 82 -9.89 -19.47 -16.00
C ALA A 82 -11.12 -20.12 -15.37
N SER A 83 -11.55 -21.22 -15.98
CA SER A 83 -12.74 -21.98 -15.64
C SER A 83 -12.52 -23.06 -14.56
N SER A 84 -11.29 -23.28 -14.06
CA SER A 84 -11.02 -24.26 -12.99
C SER A 84 -9.83 -23.89 -12.07
N GLY A 85 -9.63 -24.66 -10.99
CA GLY A 85 -9.01 -24.26 -9.72
C GLY A 85 -7.59 -23.67 -9.72
N GLU A 86 -6.73 -23.94 -10.70
CA GLU A 86 -5.51 -23.15 -10.95
C GLU A 86 -5.78 -22.20 -12.11
N ARG A 87 -5.91 -20.92 -11.79
CA ARG A 87 -6.41 -19.95 -12.76
C ARG A 87 -5.31 -19.36 -13.63
N MET A 88 -4.12 -19.21 -13.06
CA MET A 88 -3.01 -18.61 -13.78
C MET A 88 -1.69 -18.93 -13.09
N LYS A 89 -0.68 -19.20 -13.91
CA LYS A 89 0.73 -19.24 -13.51
C LYS A 89 1.52 -18.29 -14.39
N VAL A 90 2.09 -17.26 -13.79
CA VAL A 90 2.88 -16.24 -14.50
C VAL A 90 4.23 -16.06 -13.82
N SER A 91 5.25 -15.89 -14.65
CA SER A 91 6.59 -15.58 -14.19
C SER A 91 6.97 -14.14 -14.55
N TYR A 92 7.53 -13.42 -13.59
CA TYR A 92 8.12 -12.09 -13.77
C TYR A 92 9.64 -12.19 -13.68
N THR A 93 10.35 -11.51 -14.56
CA THR A 93 11.81 -11.40 -14.50
C THR A 93 12.19 -10.02 -13.98
N LEU A 94 12.75 -9.97 -12.78
CA LEU A 94 13.19 -8.74 -12.13
C LEU A 94 14.67 -8.50 -12.37
N SER A 95 15.04 -7.27 -12.71
CA SER A 95 16.44 -6.80 -12.75
C SER A 95 16.69 -5.86 -11.57
N LEU A 96 17.42 -6.34 -10.57
CA LEU A 96 17.57 -5.67 -9.27
C LEU A 96 19.03 -5.26 -9.03
N ARG A 97 19.26 -4.04 -8.55
CA ARG A 97 20.61 -3.55 -8.17
C ARG A 97 20.89 -3.65 -6.68
N ARG A 98 19.84 -3.74 -5.88
CA ARG A 98 19.83 -3.71 -4.42
C ARG A 98 18.72 -4.62 -3.94
N ASP A 99 18.68 -4.83 -2.64
CA ASP A 99 17.63 -5.60 -2.01
C ASP A 99 16.26 -5.05 -2.37
N ALA A 100 15.28 -5.94 -2.40
CA ALA A 100 13.94 -5.59 -2.80
C ALA A 100 12.90 -6.33 -1.98
N VAL A 101 11.79 -5.65 -1.72
CA VAL A 101 10.55 -6.29 -1.28
C VAL A 101 9.64 -6.45 -2.48
N VAL A 102 9.08 -7.64 -2.65
CA VAL A 102 8.15 -7.96 -3.72
C VAL A 102 6.80 -8.31 -3.12
N ASN A 103 5.73 -7.76 -3.68
CA ASN A 103 4.36 -8.12 -3.39
C ASN A 103 3.62 -8.43 -4.68
N ALA A 104 2.70 -9.38 -4.63
CA ALA A 104 1.76 -9.65 -5.71
C ALA A 104 0.36 -9.23 -5.26
N VAL A 105 -0.34 -8.54 -6.14
CA VAL A 105 -1.69 -8.03 -5.91
C VAL A 105 -2.56 -8.47 -7.07
N VAL A 106 -3.69 -9.11 -6.77
CA VAL A 106 -4.76 -9.36 -7.74
C VAL A 106 -6.00 -8.58 -7.32
N ILE A 107 -6.65 -7.97 -8.30
CA ILE A 107 -7.91 -7.26 -8.13
C ILE A 107 -8.86 -7.77 -9.22
N GLY A 108 -10.09 -8.06 -8.84
CA GLY A 108 -11.19 -8.38 -9.73
C GLY A 108 -12.32 -7.36 -9.68
N GLU A 109 -13.17 -7.42 -10.70
CA GLU A 109 -14.43 -6.69 -10.77
C GLU A 109 -15.42 -7.15 -9.70
N SER A 110 -16.43 -6.31 -9.45
CA SER A 110 -17.54 -6.63 -8.57
C SER A 110 -18.14 -7.98 -8.92
N LEU A 111 -18.53 -8.72 -7.88
CA LEU A 111 -19.19 -10.00 -8.03
C LEU A 111 -20.47 -9.85 -8.89
N PRO A 112 -20.81 -10.87 -9.70
CA PRO A 112 -21.88 -10.77 -10.70
C PRO A 112 -23.31 -10.72 -10.13
N THR A 113 -23.50 -10.78 -8.82
CA THR A 113 -24.81 -10.81 -8.15
C THR A 113 -25.12 -9.48 -7.46
N GLU A 114 -26.38 -9.04 -7.52
CA GLU A 114 -26.84 -7.81 -6.85
C GLU A 114 -26.62 -7.84 -5.33
N ALA A 115 -26.74 -9.02 -4.70
CA ALA A 115 -26.41 -9.23 -3.29
C ALA A 115 -24.94 -8.92 -2.95
N ALA A 116 -24.09 -8.82 -3.97
CA ALA A 116 -22.68 -8.53 -3.82
C ALA A 116 -22.29 -7.11 -4.26
N ALA A 117 -23.26 -6.25 -4.60
CA ALA A 117 -23.02 -4.83 -4.83
C ALA A 117 -22.45 -4.13 -3.58
N GLU A 118 -22.77 -4.64 -2.38
CA GLU A 118 -22.21 -4.16 -1.10
C GLU A 118 -20.95 -4.93 -0.67
N ALA A 119 -20.62 -6.05 -1.34
CA ALA A 119 -19.45 -6.84 -1.00
C ALA A 119 -18.17 -6.20 -1.54
N LEU A 120 -17.07 -6.35 -0.80
CA LEU A 120 -15.76 -5.97 -1.31
C LEU A 120 -15.45 -6.75 -2.60
N PRO A 121 -14.87 -6.11 -3.63
CA PRO A 121 -14.46 -6.82 -4.83
C PRO A 121 -13.47 -7.95 -4.47
N PRO A 122 -13.41 -9.03 -5.27
CA PRO A 122 -12.39 -10.04 -5.13
C PRO A 122 -11.00 -9.42 -5.20
N PHE A 123 -10.22 -9.55 -4.14
CA PHE A 123 -8.84 -9.11 -4.11
C PHE A 123 -8.00 -10.12 -3.36
N ALA A 124 -6.71 -10.17 -3.67
CA ALA A 124 -5.72 -10.76 -2.80
C ALA A 124 -4.39 -10.03 -2.86
N VAL A 125 -3.71 -9.99 -1.71
CA VAL A 125 -2.39 -9.40 -1.54
C VAL A 125 -1.51 -10.37 -0.78
N THR A 126 -0.33 -10.66 -1.33
CA THR A 126 0.66 -11.48 -0.63
C THR A 126 1.42 -10.66 0.41
N ALA A 127 1.82 -11.32 1.50
CA ALA A 127 2.89 -10.80 2.35
C ALA A 127 4.17 -10.53 1.53
N PRO A 128 5.06 -9.64 2.01
CA PRO A 128 6.28 -9.31 1.31
C PRO A 128 7.21 -10.53 1.16
N LEU A 129 7.73 -10.75 -0.04
CA LEU A 129 8.88 -11.61 -0.30
C LEU A 129 10.12 -10.73 -0.38
N VAL A 130 11.10 -11.01 0.46
CA VAL A 130 12.30 -10.19 0.57
C VAL A 130 13.41 -10.82 -0.27
N LEU A 131 14.01 -10.06 -1.16
CA LEU A 131 15.12 -10.47 -2.01
C LEU A 131 16.41 -9.83 -1.47
N ASP A 132 17.27 -10.64 -0.86
CA ASP A 132 18.63 -10.28 -0.40
C ASP A 132 19.58 -10.35 -1.60
N VAL A 133 19.82 -9.19 -2.22
CA VAL A 133 20.58 -9.05 -3.45
C VAL A 133 22.06 -8.93 -3.15
N ASP A 134 22.45 -8.25 -2.07
CA ASP A 134 23.86 -8.09 -1.68
C ASP A 134 24.46 -9.29 -0.92
N ARG A 135 23.60 -10.21 -0.47
CA ARG A 135 23.90 -11.48 0.22
C ARG A 135 24.38 -11.28 1.65
N ASN A 136 24.01 -10.19 2.30
CA ASN A 136 24.43 -9.93 3.69
C ASN A 136 23.52 -10.61 4.73
N GLY A 137 22.43 -11.27 4.31
CA GLY A 137 21.54 -12.02 5.21
C GLY A 137 20.54 -11.17 5.98
N ARG A 138 20.42 -9.90 5.63
CA ARG A 138 19.44 -8.96 6.15
C ARG A 138 18.81 -8.22 4.98
N PHE A 139 17.71 -7.52 5.25
CA PHE A 139 17.09 -6.64 4.26
C PHE A 139 17.59 -5.23 4.44
N ASP A 140 18.28 -4.70 3.43
CA ASP A 140 18.63 -3.28 3.39
C ASP A 140 17.65 -2.53 2.49
N PRO A 141 16.64 -1.83 3.05
CA PRO A 141 15.67 -1.13 2.24
C PRO A 141 16.37 -0.18 1.28
N PRO A 142 15.92 -0.11 0.01
CA PRO A 142 16.46 0.90 -0.89
C PRO A 142 16.28 2.24 -0.19
N ARG A 143 17.39 2.98 -0.03
CA ARG A 143 17.31 4.33 0.51
C ARG A 143 16.30 5.06 -0.35
N VAL A 144 15.09 5.24 0.17
CA VAL A 144 14.12 6.16 -0.41
C VAL A 144 14.95 7.40 -0.59
N ALA A 145 15.05 7.90 -1.82
CA ALA A 145 15.71 9.16 -2.03
C ALA A 145 14.85 10.14 -1.23
N ARG A 146 15.15 10.30 0.06
CA ARG A 146 14.65 11.35 0.93
C ARG A 146 15.01 12.53 0.09
N GLY A 147 13.99 13.07 -0.60
CA GLY A 147 14.21 14.10 -1.60
C GLY A 147 15.19 15.01 -0.93
N ARG A 148 16.38 15.17 -1.54
CA ARG A 148 17.31 16.18 -1.09
C ARG A 148 16.42 17.40 -1.01
N ARG A 149 15.99 17.77 0.20
CA ARG A 149 15.56 19.11 0.50
C ARG A 149 16.83 19.82 0.15
N ARG A 150 16.92 20.28 -1.09
CA ARG A 150 17.82 21.35 -1.47
C ARG A 150 17.28 22.47 -0.59
N THR A 151 17.71 22.50 0.67
CA THR A 151 17.93 23.76 1.34
C THR A 151 18.89 24.43 0.39
N ALA A 152 18.34 25.23 -0.51
CA ALA A 152 19.12 26.07 -1.36
C ALA A 152 20.00 26.86 -0.40
N LYS A 153 21.26 26.45 -0.26
CA LYS A 153 22.34 27.25 0.29
C LYS A 153 22.68 28.30 -0.79
N GLY A 154 21.65 28.96 -1.30
CA GLY A 154 21.71 30.17 -2.09
C GLY A 154 21.50 31.29 -1.09
N LYS A 155 22.50 32.16 -0.99
CA LYS A 155 22.55 33.36 -0.16
C LYS A 155 21.17 34.03 -0.01
N PRO A 156 20.70 34.34 1.22
CA PRO A 156 19.54 35.20 1.41
C PRO A 156 20.00 36.64 1.19
N ARG A 157 20.03 37.10 -0.06
CA ARG A 157 20.15 38.53 -0.36
C ARG A 157 18.87 38.96 -1.08
N VAL A 158 18.16 39.88 -0.44
CA VAL A 158 16.99 40.62 -0.93
C VAL A 158 15.66 39.86 -0.91
N LYS A 159 15.00 39.83 0.27
CA LYS A 159 13.54 40.07 0.45
C LYS A 159 13.12 39.85 1.92
N ALA A 160 13.83 40.48 2.85
CA ALA A 160 13.45 40.51 4.28
C ALA A 160 12.44 41.62 4.64
N LYS A 161 11.78 42.28 3.67
CA LYS A 161 10.92 43.45 3.96
C LYS A 161 9.43 43.32 3.63
N ALA A 162 8.92 42.13 3.25
CA ALA A 162 7.53 42.02 2.75
C ALA A 162 6.61 40.97 3.42
N LYS A 163 7.03 40.25 4.48
CA LYS A 163 6.21 39.16 5.07
C LYS A 163 5.93 39.24 6.58
N SER A 164 6.26 40.35 7.25
CA SER A 164 5.84 40.57 8.65
C SER A 164 4.43 41.15 8.80
N LYS A 165 3.82 41.71 7.74
CA LYS A 165 2.50 42.38 7.82
C LYS A 165 1.26 41.50 7.57
N SER A 166 1.41 40.23 7.17
CA SER A 166 0.26 39.39 6.78
C SER A 166 -0.10 38.28 7.79
N LYS A 167 0.72 37.99 8.80
CA LYS A 167 0.42 36.95 9.81
C LYS A 167 -0.38 37.44 11.03
N SER A 168 -0.47 38.75 11.27
CA SER A 168 -1.25 39.31 12.38
C SER A 168 -2.74 39.52 12.07
N LYS A 169 -3.12 39.75 10.79
CA LYS A 169 -4.52 39.99 10.40
C LYS A 169 -5.39 38.73 10.28
N LEU A 170 -4.82 37.54 10.13
CA LEU A 170 -5.60 36.29 10.00
C LEU A 170 -5.96 35.65 11.34
N LYS A 171 -5.16 35.84 12.40
CA LYS A 171 -5.44 35.25 13.71
C LYS A 171 -6.58 35.95 14.48
N SER A 172 -6.83 37.24 14.24
CA SER A 172 -7.93 37.96 14.90
C SER A 172 -9.30 37.67 14.29
N LYS A 173 -9.38 37.43 12.97
CA LYS A 173 -10.65 37.24 12.25
C LYS A 173 -11.29 35.85 12.45
N VAL A 174 -10.48 34.82 12.75
CA VAL A 174 -10.98 33.46 13.03
C VAL A 174 -11.48 33.32 14.47
N LYS A 175 -10.84 34.00 15.44
CA LYS A 175 -11.24 33.93 16.86
C LYS A 175 -12.59 34.60 17.14
N SER A 176 -12.96 35.66 16.40
CA SER A 176 -14.24 36.35 16.60
C SER A 176 -15.45 35.59 16.03
N LYS A 177 -15.30 34.92 14.88
CA LYS A 177 -16.39 34.12 14.27
C LYS A 177 -16.71 32.82 15.04
N LEU A 178 -15.73 32.21 15.68
CA LEU A 178 -15.96 31.00 16.49
C LEU A 178 -16.67 31.31 17.81
N LYS A 179 -16.38 32.44 18.46
CA LYS A 179 -17.02 32.81 19.74
C LYS A 179 -18.51 33.16 19.61
N SER A 180 -18.93 33.81 18.52
CA SER A 180 -20.36 34.17 18.34
C SER A 180 -21.25 32.98 18.01
N LYS A 181 -20.75 31.99 17.26
CA LYS A 181 -21.52 30.81 16.83
C LYS A 181 -21.73 29.78 17.96
N VAL A 182 -20.81 29.70 18.92
CA VAL A 182 -20.96 28.81 20.10
C VAL A 182 -21.94 29.42 21.11
N LYS A 183 -21.92 30.75 21.30
CA LYS A 183 -22.79 31.42 22.29
C LYS A 183 -24.28 31.40 21.92
N SER A 184 -24.61 31.45 20.62
CA SER A 184 -26.01 31.36 20.17
C SER A 184 -26.59 29.95 20.28
N LYS A 185 -25.78 28.90 20.07
CA LYS A 185 -26.22 27.50 20.12
C LYS A 185 -26.46 26.98 21.54
N VAL A 186 -25.78 27.55 22.53
CA VAL A 186 -25.99 27.20 23.96
C VAL A 186 -27.24 27.90 24.52
N LYS A 187 -27.51 29.15 24.13
CA LYS A 187 -28.69 29.89 24.62
C LYS A 187 -30.03 29.31 24.15
N SER A 188 -30.10 28.77 22.92
CA SER A 188 -31.33 28.15 22.41
C SER A 188 -31.66 26.82 23.10
N LYS A 189 -30.64 26.05 23.50
CA LYS A 189 -30.81 24.72 24.13
C LYS A 189 -31.22 24.79 25.60
N VAL A 190 -30.93 25.89 26.28
CA VAL A 190 -31.37 26.11 27.68
C VAL A 190 -32.82 26.61 27.72
N LYS A 191 -33.24 27.45 26.76
CA LYS A 191 -34.61 28.00 26.73
C LYS A 191 -35.68 26.94 26.43
N SER A 192 -35.35 25.91 25.65
CA SER A 192 -36.26 24.80 25.35
C SER A 192 -36.41 23.78 26.49
N LYS A 193 -35.58 23.85 27.54
CA LYS A 193 -35.62 22.89 28.66
C LYS A 193 -36.35 23.41 29.90
N VAL A 194 -36.66 24.70 29.94
CA VAL A 194 -37.38 25.34 31.07
C VAL A 194 -38.91 25.33 30.85
N THR A 195 -39.39 25.32 29.61
CA THR A 195 -40.83 25.31 29.31
C THR A 195 -41.53 23.95 29.44
N VAL A 196 -40.78 22.87 29.68
CA VAL A 196 -41.35 21.49 29.79
C VAL A 196 -41.70 21.11 31.23
N LYS A 197 -41.46 21.99 32.22
CA LYS A 197 -41.72 21.70 33.65
C LYS A 197 -42.95 22.37 34.25
N SER A 198 -43.80 22.97 33.42
CA SER A 198 -45.05 23.59 33.86
C SER A 198 -46.20 23.09 33.00
N LYS A 199 -46.61 21.84 33.27
CA LYS A 199 -47.93 21.27 33.02
C LYS A 199 -48.09 20.06 33.92
#